data_AF-A0A9E1N222-F1
#
_entry.id   AF-A0A9E1N222-F1
#
_cell.length_a   1.000
_cell.length_b   1.000
_cell.length_c   1.000
_cell.angle_alpha   90.00
_cell.angle_beta   90.00
_cell.angle_gamma   90.00
#
_symmetry.space_group_name_H-M   'P 1'
#
loop_
_entity.id
_entity.type
_entity.pdbx_description
1 polymer ?
#
loop_
_entity_poly.entity_id
_entity_poly.type
_entity_poly.pdbx_seq_one_letter_code
_entity_poly.pdbx_strand_id
1 'polypeptide(L)' 'MTLNDLLQDVHEQLPPERVKLYEELVEKYGGSETFQFTLALVAGSTGRERRLLRMLIAELDRLEAD' A
#
# COMPACT_ATOMS: atom_id res chain seq x y z
N MET A 1 -2.95 19.58 -0.91
CA MET A 1 -2.51 18.24 -1.32
C MET A 1 -3.67 17.29 -1.08
N THR A 2 -4.17 16.72 -2.17
CA THR A 2 -5.22 15.69 -2.16
C THR A 2 -4.59 14.31 -1.99
N LEU A 3 -5.41 13.29 -1.71
CA LEU A 3 -4.93 11.92 -1.62
C LEU A 3 -4.39 11.42 -2.98
N ASN A 4 -4.96 11.93 -4.08
CA ASN A 4 -4.50 11.64 -5.44
C ASN A 4 -3.13 12.28 -5.72
N ASP A 5 -2.85 13.47 -5.19
CA ASP A 5 -1.52 14.09 -5.33
C ASP A 5 -0.45 13.21 -4.65
N LEU A 6 -0.73 12.73 -3.44
CA LEU A 6 0.15 11.81 -2.70
C LEU A 6 0.31 10.46 -3.39
N LEU A 7 -0.77 9.92 -3.96
CA LEU A 7 -0.74 8.68 -4.72
C LEU A 7 0.19 8.80 -5.94
N GLN A 8 0.07 9.92 -6.65
CA GLN A 8 0.89 10.20 -7.82
C GLN A 8 2.37 10.31 -7.43
N ASP A 9 2.70 11.03 -6.36
CA ASP A 9 4.09 11.16 -5.87
C ASP A 9 4.72 9.80 -5.53
N VAL A 10 3.96 8.89 -4.91
CA VAL A 10 4.44 7.53 -4.59
C VAL A 10 4.57 6.72 -5.86
N HIS A 11 3.60 6.80 -6.76
CA HIS A 11 3.60 6.05 -8.02
C HIS A 11 4.80 6.40 -8.90
N GLU A 12 5.15 7.69 -8.99
CA GLU A 12 6.30 8.17 -9.77
C GLU A 12 7.65 7.69 -9.22
N GLN A 13 7.71 7.33 -7.93
CA GLN A 13 8.92 6.81 -7.28
C GLN A 13 9.01 5.28 -7.31
N LEU A 14 7.97 4.58 -7.75
CA LEU A 14 7.98 3.12 -7.81
C LEU A 14 8.86 2.61 -8.96
N PRO A 15 9.68 1.58 -8.73
CA PRO A 15 10.33 0.84 -9.80
C PRO A 15 9.29 0.28 -10.81
N PRO A 16 9.61 0.17 -12.11
CA PRO A 16 8.65 -0.29 -13.13
C PRO A 16 7.99 -1.64 -12.81
N GLU A 17 8.74 -2.58 -12.22
CA GLU A 17 8.20 -3.87 -11.79
C GLU A 17 7.19 -3.76 -10.63
N ARG A 18 7.31 -2.72 -9.80
CA ARG A 18 6.38 -2.44 -8.69
C ARG A 18 5.14 -1.69 -9.16
N VAL A 19 5.28 -0.82 -10.16
CA VAL A 19 4.15 -0.14 -10.82
C VAL A 19 3.19 -1.18 -11.41
N LYS A 20 3.72 -2.12 -12.21
CA LYS A 20 2.89 -3.18 -12.81
C LYS A 20 2.16 -4.02 -11.76
N LEU A 21 2.87 -4.39 -10.69
CA LEU A 21 2.29 -5.16 -9.60
C LEU A 21 1.21 -4.37 -8.84
N TYR A 22 1.38 -3.05 -8.70
CA TYR A 22 0.37 -2.15 -8.15
C TYR A 22 -0.87 -2.08 -9.06
N GLU A 23 -0.69 -1.88 -10.37
CA GLU A 23 -1.80 -1.83 -11.34
C GLU A 23 -2.61 -3.14 -11.35
N GLU A 24 -1.94 -4.29 -11.35
CA GLU A 24 -2.59 -5.62 -11.27
C GLU A 24 -3.40 -5.77 -9.97
N LEU A 25 -2.92 -5.24 -8.84
CA LEU A 25 -3.63 -5.25 -7.57
C LEU A 25 -4.82 -4.29 -7.57
N VAL A 26 -4.67 -3.09 -8.15
CA VAL A 26 -5.77 -2.12 -8.27
C VAL A 26 -6.88 -2.68 -9.16
N GLU A 27 -6.53 -3.25 -10.31
CA GLU A 27 -7.48 -3.88 -11.23
C GLU A 27 -8.20 -5.07 -10.56
N LYS A 28 -7.45 -5.93 -9.86
CA LYS A 28 -8.01 -7.12 -9.21
C LYS A 28 -8.93 -6.80 -8.04
N TYR A 29 -8.59 -5.81 -7.23
CA TYR A 29 -9.28 -5.56 -5.96
C TYR A 29 -10.25 -4.38 -6.02
N GLY A 30 -10.23 -3.56 -7.08
CA GLY A 30 -11.17 -2.46 -7.30
C GLY A 30 -11.34 -1.59 -6.06
N GLY A 31 -10.39 -0.70 -5.80
CA GLY A 31 -10.33 0.02 -4.52
C GLY A 31 -10.65 1.51 -4.59
N SER A 32 -11.18 2.02 -3.48
CA SER A 32 -11.24 3.46 -3.18
C SER A 32 -9.85 4.09 -3.24
N GLU A 33 -9.78 5.43 -3.39
CA GLU A 33 -8.51 6.17 -3.41
C GLU A 33 -7.62 5.83 -2.21
N THR A 34 -8.19 5.64 -1.02
CA THR A 34 -7.48 5.22 0.20
C THR A 34 -6.84 3.85 0.06
N PHE A 35 -7.54 2.89 -0.56
CA PHE A 35 -7.01 1.55 -0.77
C PHE A 35 -5.88 1.55 -1.79
N GLN A 36 -6.04 2.30 -2.89
CA GLN A 36 -5.00 2.47 -3.90
C GLN A 36 -3.74 3.11 -3.28
N PHE A 37 -3.92 4.14 -2.45
CA PHE A 37 -2.80 4.77 -1.75
C PHE A 37 -2.09 3.80 -0.79
N THR A 38 -2.86 3.00 -0.07
CA THR A 38 -2.31 1.96 0.83
C THR A 38 -1.52 0.91 0.04
N LEU A 39 -2.03 0.48 -1.12
CA LEU A 39 -1.32 -0.45 -2.00
C LEU A 39 -0.02 0.15 -2.54
N ALA A 40 -0.02 1.41 -2.97
CA ALA A 40 1.17 2.09 -3.45
C ALA A 40 2.27 2.15 -2.38
N LEU A 41 1.91 2.50 -1.13
CA LEU A 41 2.82 2.49 0.00
C LEU A 41 3.40 1.09 0.29
N VAL A 42 2.55 0.06 0.26
CA VAL A 42 3.00 -1.33 0.46
C VAL A 42 3.89 -1.80 -0.69
N ALA A 43 3.59 -1.42 -1.93
CA ALA A 43 4.37 -1.76 -3.11
C ALA A 43 5.77 -1.11 -3.08
N GLY A 44 5.86 0.15 -2.62
CA GLY A 44 7.12 0.90 -2.49
C GLY A 44 7.98 0.49 -1.29
N SER A 45 7.39 -0.17 -0.31
CA SER A 45 8.11 -0.57 0.91
C SER A 45 9.17 -1.66 0.68
N THR A 46 10.22 -1.66 1.51
CA THR A 46 11.23 -2.72 1.51
C THR A 46 10.68 -4.04 2.09
N GLY A 47 11.40 -5.15 1.90
CA GLY A 47 11.02 -6.43 2.53
C GLY A 47 10.96 -6.35 4.07
N ARG A 48 11.82 -5.53 4.68
CA ARG A 48 11.85 -5.28 6.13
C ARG A 48 10.64 -4.47 6.58
N GLU A 49 10.30 -3.40 5.87
CA GLU A 49 9.11 -2.59 6.15
C GLU A 49 7.82 -3.40 6.00
N ARG A 50 7.68 -4.22 4.95
CA ARG A 50 6.52 -5.14 4.82
C ARG A 50 6.40 -6.09 6.01
N ARG A 51 7.52 -6.52 6.60
CA ARG A 51 7.50 -7.38 7.79
C ARG A 51 7.00 -6.62 9.02
N LEU A 52 7.43 -5.37 9.20
CA LEU A 52 6.95 -4.49 10.27
C LEU A 52 5.46 -4.17 10.11
N LEU A 53 5.00 -3.84 8.90
CA LEU A 53 3.59 -3.60 8.62
C LEU A 53 2.71 -4.78 9.02
N ARG A 54 3.12 -6.02 8.67
CA ARG A 54 2.40 -7.23 9.09
C ARG A 54 2.36 -7.40 10.61
N MET A 55 3.44 -7.07 11.32
CA MET A 55 3.46 -7.15 12.79
C MET A 55 2.52 -6.14 13.43
N LEU A 56 2.47 -4.90 12.90
CA LEU A 56 1.59 -3.85 13.39
C LEU A 56 0.12 -4.17 13.14
N ILE A 57 -0.23 -4.67 11.95
CA ILE A 57 -1.61 -5.11 11.65
C ILE A 57 -2.02 -6.23 12.61
N ALA A 58 -1.17 -7.24 12.80
CA ALA A 58 -1.46 -8.33 13.74
C ALA A 58 -1.62 -7.84 15.20
N GLU A 59 -0.97 -6.74 15.58
CA GLU A 59 -1.16 -6.13 16.90
C GLU A 59 -2.50 -5.41 17.01
N LEU A 60 -2.89 -4.67 15.97
CA LEU A 60 -4.22 -4.03 15.92
C LEU A 60 -5.33 -5.08 16.00
N ASP A 61 -5.24 -6.15 15.22
CA ASP A 61 -6.21 -7.25 15.23
C ASP A 61 -6.35 -7.88 16.63
N ARG A 62 -5.24 -7.96 17.38
CA ARG A 62 -5.25 -8.43 18.77
C ARG A 62 -5.95 -7.46 19.71
N LEU A 63 -5.65 -6.17 19.60
CA LEU A 63 -6.26 -5.13 20.43
C LEU A 63 -7.76 -4.93 20.15
N GLU A 64 -8.23 -5.21 18.94
CA GLU A 64 -9.65 -5.13 18.57
C GLU A 64 -10.46 -6.35 19.03
N ALA A 65 -9.80 -7.48 19.31
CA ALA A 65 -10.44 -8.71 19.77
C ALA A 65 -10.63 -8.78 21.30
N ASP A 66 -9.95 -7.92 22.06
CA ASP A 66 -10.04 -7.78 23.53
C ASP A 66 -11.05 -6.70 23.94
#